data_AF-A0A9C8WFY2-F1
#
_entry.id   AF-A0A9C8WFY2-F1
#
_cell.length_a   1.000
_cell.length_b   1.000
_cell.length_c   1.000
_cell.angle_alpha   90.00
_cell.angle_beta   90.00
_cell.angle_gamma   90.00
#
_symmetry.space_group_name_H-M   'P 1'
#
loop_
_entity.id
_entity.type
_entity.pdbx_description
1 polymer ?
#
loop_
_entity_poly.entity_id
_entity_poly.type
_entity_poly.pdbx_seq_one_letter_code
_entity_poly.pdbx_strand_id
1 'polypeptide(L)'
;MIRFKSKNRQNTKNPDAPLHLPEHGRPINRRDFLGRGLALGTGAVMGSSILSLFTQSAHAALSDDLNALKSSCGIAVQGAGKIPFIGFDLAGGANIAGSNVLVGQQGGQLDFLTTTGYSRMGLPGDMIPPLANAATGTSDFINTDLGLAFHSDSAFLRGILEKVSPATAANINGAVIPARSENDTGNNPHNPMYAINKAGADGELLTLIGSRNSDSGGNSVAPDSMINLEKRPTKVDRPSDVTGLVDTGKLVGLLNQDDAVAVMESIQRISAMKTGKVTTDEIIKDLMQCGYVKSADLVDRYGDPAALNPSLDTNIVGAQSIFTQADYDADREFRKTASVMKLVMNGYAGAGTITIGGYDYHTGDRAVGEIRDLRAGRCMGACLEYAARLGVPLMLYVFSDGSVSSNGSVDNSADGRGKGVWTSDNSSTAASFFLVYNPGGRPQLSGGTPEAQAQHQQLGFFRADGSVETASSPAANNVNLLVETVALNYMALHGETGQFASQFPNHGLGNSTMLDSLSAFQPIVNGTIGG
;
A
#
# COMPACT_ATOMS: atom_id res chain seq x y z
N MET A 1 -31.10 -47.10 -65.71
CA MET A 1 -31.31 -45.71 -65.27
C MET A 1 -30.75 -45.58 -63.86
N ILE A 2 -29.49 -45.14 -63.75
CA ILE A 2 -28.72 -45.09 -62.50
C ILE A 2 -29.05 -43.76 -61.81
N ARG A 3 -29.66 -43.80 -60.62
CA ARG A 3 -29.90 -42.61 -59.78
C ARG A 3 -28.78 -42.51 -58.73
N PHE A 4 -27.91 -41.53 -58.90
CA PHE A 4 -26.94 -41.09 -57.91
C PHE A 4 -27.65 -40.59 -56.65
N LYS A 5 -27.35 -41.18 -55.48
CA LYS A 5 -27.62 -40.54 -54.18
C LYS A 5 -26.43 -39.63 -53.86
N SER A 6 -26.69 -38.35 -53.63
CA SER A 6 -25.69 -37.35 -53.30
C SER A 6 -25.04 -37.66 -51.95
N LYS A 7 -23.71 -37.50 -51.88
CA LYS A 7 -22.95 -37.42 -50.63
C LYS A 7 -23.50 -36.25 -49.80
N ASN A 8 -23.93 -36.52 -48.57
CA ASN A 8 -24.24 -35.47 -47.61
C ASN A 8 -22.97 -34.64 -47.33
N ARG A 9 -23.09 -33.31 -47.49
CA ARG A 9 -22.11 -32.31 -47.08
C ARG A 9 -21.82 -32.49 -45.58
N GLN A 10 -20.54 -32.51 -45.21
CA GLN A 10 -20.13 -32.30 -43.82
C GLN A 10 -20.54 -30.88 -43.42
N ASN A 11 -21.45 -30.75 -42.45
CA ASN A 11 -21.74 -29.48 -41.81
C ASN A 11 -20.49 -29.05 -41.03
N THR A 12 -19.90 -27.92 -41.41
CA THR A 12 -18.94 -27.20 -40.58
C THR A 12 -19.63 -26.78 -39.29
N LYS A 13 -19.16 -27.28 -38.14
CA LYS A 13 -19.68 -26.90 -36.83
C LYS A 13 -19.27 -25.44 -36.53
N ASN A 14 -20.20 -24.68 -35.94
CA ASN A 14 -19.95 -23.37 -35.36
C ASN A 14 -18.78 -23.46 -34.33
N PRO A 15 -17.81 -22.53 -34.32
CA PRO A 15 -16.68 -22.54 -33.39
C PRO A 15 -17.07 -22.61 -31.89
N ASP A 16 -18.27 -22.16 -31.52
CA ASP A 16 -18.77 -22.22 -30.13
C ASP A 16 -19.64 -23.47 -29.84
N ALA A 17 -19.77 -24.40 -30.79
CA ALA A 17 -20.55 -25.61 -30.59
C ALA A 17 -19.75 -26.67 -29.82
N PRO A 18 -20.27 -27.22 -28.70
CA PRO A 18 -19.59 -28.26 -27.95
C PRO A 18 -19.35 -29.51 -28.82
N LEU A 19 -18.11 -29.99 -28.81
CA LEU A 19 -17.70 -31.18 -29.55
C LEU A 19 -18.16 -32.43 -28.78
N HIS A 20 -19.24 -33.05 -29.23
CA HIS A 20 -19.64 -34.36 -28.72
C HIS A 20 -18.73 -35.46 -29.32
N LEU A 21 -17.98 -36.15 -28.45
CA LEU A 21 -17.27 -37.38 -28.79
C LEU A 21 -18.29 -38.48 -29.15
N PRO A 22 -18.08 -39.25 -30.25
CA PRO A 22 -19.06 -40.21 -30.77
C PRO A 22 -19.43 -41.39 -29.84
N GLU A 23 -18.71 -41.58 -28.72
CA GLU A 23 -18.80 -42.80 -27.91
C GLU A 23 -19.45 -42.61 -26.53
N HIS A 24 -20.14 -41.49 -26.29
CA HIS A 24 -20.89 -41.29 -25.04
C HIS A 24 -22.39 -41.15 -25.28
N GLY A 25 -23.04 -42.30 -25.44
CA GLY A 25 -24.50 -42.40 -25.32
C GLY A 25 -24.99 -41.94 -23.92
N ARG A 26 -26.24 -41.47 -23.87
CA ARG A 26 -26.94 -41.16 -22.61
C ARG A 26 -27.02 -42.45 -21.78
N PRO A 27 -26.79 -42.40 -20.46
CA PRO A 27 -26.90 -43.57 -19.60
C PRO A 27 -28.35 -44.08 -19.63
N ILE A 28 -28.54 -45.28 -20.13
CA ILE A 28 -29.86 -45.91 -20.29
C ILE A 28 -30.12 -46.99 -19.24
N ASN A 29 -29.05 -47.46 -18.57
CA ASN A 29 -29.10 -48.61 -17.67
C ASN A 29 -28.60 -48.24 -16.27
N ARG A 30 -29.08 -48.96 -15.24
CA ARG A 30 -28.73 -48.73 -13.82
C ARG A 30 -27.21 -48.78 -13.54
N ARG A 31 -26.45 -49.61 -14.27
CA ARG A 31 -24.98 -49.68 -14.14
C ARG A 31 -24.30 -48.42 -14.69
N ASP A 32 -24.84 -47.80 -15.73
CA ASP A 32 -24.29 -46.57 -16.32
C ASP A 32 -24.50 -45.36 -15.39
N PHE A 33 -25.61 -45.35 -14.66
CA PHE A 33 -25.90 -44.33 -13.64
C PHE A 33 -24.96 -44.43 -12.43
N LEU A 34 -24.59 -45.65 -12.02
CA LEU A 34 -23.67 -45.89 -10.91
C LEU A 34 -22.20 -45.61 -11.32
N GLY A 35 -21.80 -46.01 -12.53
CA GLY A 35 -20.46 -45.77 -13.05
C GLY A 35 -20.15 -44.30 -13.35
N ARG A 36 -21.18 -43.44 -13.47
CA ARG A 36 -21.05 -41.99 -13.70
C ARG A 36 -21.33 -41.14 -12.46
N GLY A 37 -21.48 -41.73 -11.28
CA GLY A 37 -21.65 -41.02 -10.00
C GLY A 37 -22.99 -40.29 -9.81
N LEU A 38 -23.96 -40.44 -10.74
CA LEU A 38 -25.21 -39.67 -10.69
C LEU A 38 -26.17 -40.14 -9.59
N ALA A 39 -26.09 -41.40 -9.18
CA ALA A 39 -26.91 -41.96 -8.10
C ALA A 39 -26.48 -41.50 -6.68
N LEU A 40 -25.24 -40.98 -6.54
CA LEU A 40 -24.79 -40.36 -5.29
C LEU A 40 -25.31 -38.92 -5.13
N GLY A 41 -25.78 -38.28 -6.21
CA GLY A 41 -26.34 -36.93 -6.18
C GLY A 41 -27.74 -36.85 -5.56
N THR A 42 -28.58 -37.87 -5.73
CA THR A 42 -29.96 -37.86 -5.19
C THR A 42 -30.02 -38.00 -3.67
N GLY A 43 -29.01 -38.63 -3.04
CA GLY A 43 -28.89 -38.67 -1.57
C GLY A 43 -28.48 -37.34 -0.95
N ALA A 44 -27.78 -36.48 -1.70
CA ALA A 44 -27.38 -35.14 -1.24
C ALA A 44 -28.53 -34.12 -1.33
N VAL A 45 -29.48 -34.30 -2.25
CA VAL A 45 -30.59 -33.35 -2.47
C VAL A 45 -31.76 -33.56 -1.48
N MET A 46 -31.89 -34.72 -0.84
CA MET A 46 -32.92 -34.92 0.20
C MET A 46 -32.44 -34.62 1.63
N GLY A 47 -31.14 -34.41 1.84
CA GLY A 47 -30.59 -34.00 3.14
C GLY A 47 -30.80 -32.51 3.46
N SER A 48 -31.08 -31.69 2.44
CA SER A 48 -31.28 -30.23 2.57
C SER A 48 -32.69 -29.83 3.02
N SER A 49 -33.66 -30.75 3.07
CA SER A 49 -35.06 -30.40 3.38
C SER A 49 -35.42 -30.41 4.88
N ILE A 50 -34.53 -30.86 5.77
CA ILE A 50 -34.77 -30.89 7.23
C ILE A 50 -34.10 -29.70 7.96
N LEU A 51 -33.20 -28.97 7.30
CA LEU A 51 -32.53 -27.79 7.90
C LEU A 51 -33.25 -26.47 7.64
N SER A 52 -34.27 -26.43 6.78
CA SER A 52 -35.11 -25.22 6.56
C SER A 52 -36.12 -24.92 7.68
N LEU A 53 -36.06 -25.63 8.81
CA LEU A 53 -36.99 -25.47 9.95
C LEU A 53 -36.41 -24.70 11.14
N PHE A 54 -35.22 -24.10 11.00
CA PHE A 54 -34.58 -23.29 12.06
C PHE A 54 -34.19 -21.86 11.64
N THR A 55 -34.77 -21.30 10.58
CA THR A 55 -34.54 -19.90 10.21
C THR A 55 -35.41 -18.97 11.07
N GLN A 56 -34.91 -18.57 12.23
CA GLN A 56 -35.36 -17.32 12.86
C GLN A 56 -34.64 -16.15 12.22
N SER A 57 -35.42 -15.12 11.89
CA SER A 57 -34.97 -13.82 11.40
C SER A 57 -34.15 -13.13 12.51
N ALA A 58 -32.84 -13.07 12.34
CA ALA A 58 -31.98 -12.16 13.09
C ALA A 58 -30.80 -11.78 12.21
N HIS A 59 -30.45 -10.49 12.22
CA HIS A 59 -29.39 -9.88 11.42
C HIS A 59 -28.06 -10.65 11.44
N ALA A 60 -27.36 -10.62 10.29
CA ALA A 60 -26.01 -11.11 10.04
C ALA A 60 -25.06 -10.96 11.25
N ALA A 61 -24.95 -12.04 12.01
CA ALA A 61 -23.99 -12.23 13.06
C ALA A 61 -23.74 -13.72 13.18
N LEU A 62 -22.46 -14.11 13.29
CA LEU A 62 -22.09 -15.44 13.73
C LEU A 62 -22.90 -15.83 14.97
N SER A 63 -23.25 -17.10 15.08
CA SER A 63 -23.83 -17.67 16.30
C SER A 63 -22.93 -17.43 17.51
N ASP A 64 -23.53 -17.23 18.69
CA ASP A 64 -22.80 -16.85 19.91
C ASP A 64 -21.66 -17.82 20.28
N ASP A 65 -21.83 -19.12 19.98
CA ASP A 65 -20.79 -20.14 20.17
C ASP A 65 -19.59 -19.94 19.25
N LEU A 66 -19.81 -19.52 18.00
CA LEU A 66 -18.74 -19.22 17.04
C LEU A 66 -18.11 -17.85 17.27
N ASN A 67 -18.86 -16.86 17.73
CA ASN A 67 -18.30 -15.59 18.18
C ASN A 67 -17.36 -15.77 19.38
N ALA A 68 -17.72 -16.62 20.34
CA ALA A 68 -16.83 -16.99 21.44
C ALA A 68 -15.58 -17.75 20.94
N LEU A 69 -15.75 -18.67 19.98
CA LEU A 69 -14.63 -19.38 19.35
C LEU A 69 -13.70 -18.46 18.55
N LYS A 70 -14.26 -17.43 17.90
CA LYS A 70 -13.50 -16.43 17.15
C LYS A 70 -12.50 -15.69 18.05
N SER A 71 -12.94 -15.30 19.24
CA SER A 71 -12.06 -14.69 20.25
C SER A 71 -10.98 -15.66 20.75
N SER A 72 -11.30 -16.94 20.96
CA SER A 72 -10.29 -17.93 21.39
C SER A 72 -9.29 -18.28 20.29
N CYS A 73 -9.69 -18.19 19.03
CA CYS A 73 -8.83 -18.42 17.86
C CYS A 73 -7.92 -17.24 17.51
N GLY A 74 -7.99 -16.11 18.25
CA GLY A 74 -7.18 -14.93 17.99
C GLY A 74 -7.46 -14.28 16.63
N ILE A 75 -8.66 -14.46 16.07
CA ILE A 75 -9.03 -13.88 14.77
C ILE A 75 -9.24 -12.37 14.96
N ALA A 76 -8.20 -11.60 14.70
CA ALA A 76 -8.22 -10.15 14.75
C ALA A 76 -9.01 -9.59 13.56
N VAL A 77 -9.92 -8.66 13.84
CA VAL A 77 -10.81 -8.01 12.85
C VAL A 77 -10.09 -6.88 12.09
N GLN A 78 -8.81 -6.62 12.38
CA GLN A 78 -8.01 -5.54 11.76
C GLN A 78 -6.58 -5.98 11.38
N GLY A 79 -6.38 -7.26 11.03
CA GLY A 79 -5.04 -7.79 10.74
C GLY A 79 -4.13 -7.82 11.97
N ALA A 80 -2.81 -7.66 11.79
CA ALA A 80 -1.82 -7.70 12.87
C ALA A 80 -1.85 -6.49 13.81
N GLY A 81 -2.69 -5.48 13.55
CA GLY A 81 -2.81 -4.28 14.39
C GLY A 81 -1.60 -3.35 14.35
N LYS A 82 -0.65 -3.56 13.43
CA LYS A 82 0.47 -2.65 13.17
C LYS A 82 0.00 -1.39 12.43
N ILE A 83 0.80 -0.32 12.49
CA ILE A 83 0.52 0.93 11.76
C ILE A 83 0.43 0.63 10.25
N PRO A 84 -0.67 1.00 9.57
CA PRO A 84 -0.77 0.98 8.11
C PRO A 84 0.46 1.56 7.41
N PHE A 85 0.98 0.84 6.42
CA PHE A 85 2.13 1.30 5.62
C PHE A 85 1.76 1.37 4.13
N ILE A 86 1.98 2.55 3.53
CA ILE A 86 1.80 2.75 2.08
C ILE A 86 3.09 3.33 1.49
N GLY A 87 3.66 2.61 0.51
CA GLY A 87 4.78 3.09 -0.30
C GLY A 87 4.30 3.73 -1.61
N PHE A 88 4.75 4.93 -1.92
CA PHE A 88 4.62 5.57 -3.23
C PHE A 88 5.92 5.40 -4.00
N ASP A 89 5.82 4.62 -5.08
CA ASP A 89 6.92 4.31 -5.99
C ASP A 89 6.77 5.17 -7.25
N LEU A 90 7.52 6.26 -7.31
CA LEU A 90 7.50 7.22 -8.40
C LEU A 90 8.47 6.75 -9.49
N ALA A 91 7.94 6.11 -10.53
CA ALA A 91 8.75 5.46 -11.55
C ALA A 91 9.21 6.45 -12.64
N GLY A 92 10.53 6.65 -12.75
CA GLY A 92 11.23 7.45 -13.75
C GLY A 92 12.12 8.57 -13.21
N GLY A 93 12.41 8.64 -11.91
CA GLY A 93 13.30 9.67 -11.36
C GLY A 93 12.63 10.97 -10.93
N ALA A 94 11.76 10.92 -9.93
CA ALA A 94 11.05 12.06 -9.39
C ALA A 94 11.98 13.10 -8.72
N ASN A 95 11.54 14.36 -8.79
CA ASN A 95 12.17 15.46 -8.07
C ASN A 95 11.65 15.49 -6.63
N ILE A 96 12.34 14.82 -5.72
CA ILE A 96 11.99 14.85 -4.30
C ILE A 96 12.71 16.00 -3.57
N ALA A 97 14.02 16.12 -3.75
CA ALA A 97 14.86 17.03 -2.98
C ALA A 97 14.87 18.47 -3.50
N GLY A 98 14.86 19.43 -2.58
CA GLY A 98 14.98 20.86 -2.86
C GLY A 98 13.65 21.47 -3.28
N SER A 99 13.24 21.26 -4.54
CA SER A 99 12.07 21.96 -5.10
C SER A 99 10.72 21.40 -4.62
N ASN A 100 10.72 20.21 -4.01
CA ASN A 100 9.61 19.70 -3.22
C ASN A 100 9.93 19.67 -1.72
N VAL A 101 10.59 18.63 -1.24
CA VAL A 101 11.01 18.50 0.17
C VAL A 101 12.33 19.24 0.36
N LEU A 102 12.41 20.14 1.35
CA LEU A 102 13.67 20.83 1.62
C LEU A 102 14.73 19.85 2.13
N VAL A 103 15.96 20.08 1.75
CA VAL A 103 17.13 19.35 2.22
C VAL A 103 18.24 20.34 2.53
N GLY A 104 19.10 19.97 3.47
CA GLY A 104 20.20 20.80 3.93
C GLY A 104 21.44 20.00 4.29
N GLN A 105 22.41 20.70 4.86
CA GLN A 105 23.66 20.16 5.34
C GLN A 105 23.46 19.46 6.70
N GLN A 106 24.54 19.28 7.46
CA GLN A 106 24.54 18.43 8.66
C GLN A 106 23.60 18.91 9.78
N GLY A 107 23.23 20.19 9.79
CA GLY A 107 22.27 20.75 10.75
C GLY A 107 20.79 20.41 10.47
N GLY A 108 20.49 19.69 9.38
CA GLY A 108 19.13 19.32 8.99
C GLY A 108 18.59 20.17 7.82
N GLN A 109 17.28 20.12 7.58
CA GLN A 109 16.66 20.72 6.38
C GLN A 109 16.86 22.23 6.25
N LEU A 110 17.04 22.93 7.37
CA LEU A 110 17.22 24.40 7.42
C LEU A 110 18.69 24.83 7.46
N ASP A 111 19.63 23.89 7.44
CA ASP A 111 21.05 24.17 7.21
C ASP A 111 21.28 24.30 5.70
N PHE A 112 20.92 25.46 5.16
CA PHE A 112 20.68 25.64 3.74
C PHE A 112 21.90 25.37 2.84
N LEU A 113 21.60 24.99 1.59
CA LEU A 113 22.58 24.80 0.53
C LEU A 113 22.99 26.14 -0.10
N THR A 114 24.02 26.11 -0.94
CA THR A 114 24.38 27.28 -1.78
C THR A 114 23.33 27.50 -2.86
N THR A 115 23.30 28.71 -3.43
CA THR A 115 22.47 29.03 -4.61
C THR A 115 22.72 28.06 -5.77
N THR A 116 23.96 27.64 -5.99
CA THR A 116 24.30 26.65 -7.00
C THR A 116 23.73 25.26 -6.67
N GLY A 117 23.74 24.87 -5.40
CA GLY A 117 23.11 23.62 -4.95
C GLY A 117 21.60 23.61 -5.18
N TYR A 118 20.91 24.70 -4.85
CA TYR A 118 19.48 24.85 -5.14
C TYR A 118 19.17 24.92 -6.63
N SER A 119 20.02 25.59 -7.42
CA SER A 119 19.89 25.61 -8.88
C SER A 119 19.98 24.21 -9.49
N ARG A 120 20.85 23.33 -8.94
CA ARG A 120 20.92 21.93 -9.36
C ARG A 120 19.61 21.17 -9.09
N MET A 121 18.92 21.53 -8.01
CA MET A 121 17.61 20.98 -7.61
C MET A 121 16.42 21.72 -8.26
N GLY A 122 16.66 22.55 -9.27
CA GLY A 122 15.60 23.21 -10.04
C GLY A 122 14.96 24.43 -9.37
N LEU A 123 15.62 25.04 -8.38
CA LEU A 123 15.20 26.32 -7.81
C LEU A 123 16.09 27.47 -8.31
N PRO A 124 15.54 28.50 -8.98
CA PRO A 124 16.31 29.67 -9.37
C PRO A 124 16.75 30.48 -8.14
N GLY A 125 17.73 31.36 -8.34
CA GLY A 125 18.38 32.09 -7.26
C GLY A 125 17.48 33.04 -6.46
N ASP A 126 16.33 33.42 -7.02
CA ASP A 126 15.29 34.27 -6.39
C ASP A 126 14.16 33.47 -5.72
N MET A 127 14.21 32.13 -5.79
CA MET A 127 13.26 31.21 -5.14
C MET A 127 13.96 30.24 -4.16
N ILE A 128 15.15 30.57 -3.67
CA ILE A 128 15.81 29.69 -2.69
C ILE A 128 15.20 29.87 -1.28
N PRO A 129 15.16 28.81 -0.44
CA PRO A 129 14.50 28.82 0.88
C PRO A 129 14.77 30.05 1.78
N PRO A 130 16.03 30.52 1.98
CA PRO A 130 16.31 31.62 2.90
C PRO A 130 15.91 33.01 2.39
N LEU A 131 15.40 33.14 1.16
CA LEU A 131 15.02 34.44 0.62
C LEU A 131 13.58 34.82 0.97
N ALA A 132 13.37 36.12 1.15
CA ALA A 132 12.02 36.67 1.28
C ALA A 132 11.25 36.53 -0.04
N ASN A 133 10.03 36.01 0.03
CA ASN A 133 9.19 35.83 -1.14
C ASN A 133 8.48 37.14 -1.50
N ALA A 134 8.96 37.78 -2.57
CA ALA A 134 8.41 39.05 -3.05
C ALA A 134 6.96 38.94 -3.56
N ALA A 135 6.49 37.74 -3.95
CA ALA A 135 5.15 37.53 -4.49
C ALA A 135 4.07 37.39 -3.40
N THR A 136 4.41 36.80 -2.25
CA THR A 136 3.47 36.59 -1.14
C THR A 136 3.65 37.60 0.00
N GLY A 137 4.75 38.35 0.01
CA GLY A 137 5.10 39.25 1.11
C GLY A 137 5.46 38.52 2.41
N THR A 138 5.65 37.20 2.35
CA THR A 138 6.05 36.35 3.49
C THR A 138 7.54 36.07 3.46
N SER A 139 8.15 35.94 4.63
CA SER A 139 9.61 36.02 4.82
C SER A 139 10.38 34.72 4.68
N ASP A 140 9.94 33.76 3.85
CA ASP A 140 10.74 32.61 3.41
C ASP A 140 10.02 31.82 2.29
N PHE A 141 10.77 30.98 1.57
CA PHE A 141 10.21 29.94 0.69
C PHE A 141 10.04 28.60 1.43
N ILE A 142 9.65 28.66 2.70
CA ILE A 142 9.61 27.49 3.59
C ILE A 142 8.17 27.27 4.06
N ASN A 143 7.72 26.02 4.01
CA ASN A 143 6.46 25.60 4.62
C ASN A 143 6.71 24.39 5.52
N THR A 144 6.21 24.46 6.76
CA THR A 144 6.33 23.41 7.78
C THR A 144 4.97 22.99 8.33
N ASP A 145 3.88 23.26 7.59
CA ASP A 145 2.52 22.94 8.01
C ASP A 145 2.33 21.45 8.25
N LEU A 146 3.05 20.60 7.50
CA LEU A 146 3.06 19.14 7.64
C LEU A 146 4.16 18.62 8.58
N GLY A 147 4.83 19.48 9.34
CA GLY A 147 5.96 19.14 10.21
C GLY A 147 7.28 18.97 9.47
N LEU A 148 7.31 18.22 8.37
CA LEU A 148 8.45 18.16 7.44
C LEU A 148 8.55 19.47 6.65
N ALA A 149 9.77 19.99 6.46
CA ALA A 149 9.96 21.22 5.69
C ALA A 149 9.86 20.97 4.18
N PHE A 150 8.96 21.69 3.52
CA PHE A 150 8.79 21.74 2.07
C PHE A 150 9.14 23.13 1.55
N HIS A 151 9.54 23.19 0.27
CA HIS A 151 9.53 24.45 -0.44
C HIS A 151 8.07 24.94 -0.50
N SER A 152 7.83 26.21 -0.20
CA SER A 152 6.45 26.74 -0.12
C SER A 152 5.68 26.64 -1.44
N ASP A 153 6.39 26.61 -2.57
CA ASP A 153 5.84 26.36 -3.90
C ASP A 153 5.90 24.88 -4.36
N SER A 154 6.12 23.92 -3.45
CA SER A 154 6.20 22.49 -3.77
C SER A 154 4.90 21.97 -4.39
N ALA A 155 5.01 21.20 -5.49
CA ALA A 155 3.86 20.55 -6.10
C ALA A 155 3.32 19.39 -5.23
N PHE A 156 4.21 18.60 -4.59
CA PHE A 156 3.77 17.60 -3.59
C PHE A 156 2.99 18.26 -2.45
N LEU A 157 3.54 19.32 -1.85
CA LEU A 157 2.89 20.04 -0.76
C LEU A 157 1.51 20.55 -1.16
N ARG A 158 1.41 21.25 -2.31
CA ARG A 158 0.13 21.75 -2.82
C ARG A 158 -0.87 20.63 -3.00
N GLY A 159 -0.47 19.51 -3.60
CA GLY A 159 -1.35 18.37 -3.81
C GLY A 159 -1.82 17.73 -2.50
N ILE A 160 -0.94 17.64 -1.50
CA ILE A 160 -1.29 17.12 -0.17
C ILE A 160 -2.32 18.05 0.49
N LEU A 161 -2.03 19.36 0.53
CA LEU A 161 -2.86 20.38 1.19
C LEU A 161 -4.22 20.59 0.51
N GLU A 162 -4.36 20.25 -0.78
CA GLU A 162 -5.67 20.21 -1.46
C GLU A 162 -6.58 19.08 -0.94
N LYS A 163 -6.00 18.05 -0.32
CA LYS A 163 -6.73 16.85 0.12
C LYS A 163 -6.85 16.70 1.62
N VAL A 164 -5.89 17.21 2.40
CA VAL A 164 -5.94 17.12 3.86
C VAL A 164 -6.66 18.31 4.48
N SER A 165 -7.42 18.07 5.55
CA SER A 165 -7.94 19.16 6.37
C SER A 165 -6.82 19.84 7.18
N PRO A 166 -6.99 21.10 7.63
CA PRO A 166 -6.02 21.74 8.53
C PRO A 166 -5.78 20.96 9.83
N ALA A 167 -6.80 20.28 10.35
CA ALA A 167 -6.69 19.43 11.54
C ALA A 167 -5.83 18.18 11.24
N THR A 168 -6.02 17.57 10.07
CA THR A 168 -5.17 16.47 9.60
C THR A 168 -3.72 16.91 9.45
N ALA A 169 -3.48 18.05 8.80
CA ALA A 169 -2.14 18.64 8.61
C ALA A 169 -1.40 18.88 9.94
N ALA A 170 -2.11 19.40 10.96
CA ALA A 170 -1.56 19.61 12.29
C ALA A 170 -0.99 18.33 12.92
N ASN A 171 -1.54 17.16 12.56
CA ASN A 171 -1.16 15.86 13.11
C ASN A 171 -0.16 15.06 12.24
N ILE A 172 0.41 15.70 11.21
CA ILE A 172 1.44 15.10 10.36
C ILE A 172 2.81 15.61 10.78
N ASN A 173 3.80 14.71 10.75
CA ASN A 173 5.23 15.05 10.71
C ASN A 173 5.92 14.16 9.66
N GLY A 174 7.17 14.44 9.31
CA GLY A 174 7.92 13.59 8.40
C GLY A 174 9.42 13.73 8.54
N ALA A 175 10.15 12.84 7.87
CA ALA A 175 11.60 12.90 7.76
C ALA A 175 12.04 12.57 6.33
N VAL A 176 13.16 13.17 5.90
CA VAL A 176 13.77 12.95 4.60
C VAL A 176 15.08 12.17 4.76
N ILE A 177 15.37 11.27 3.83
CA ILE A 177 16.55 10.42 3.82
C ILE A 177 17.34 10.72 2.54
N PRO A 178 18.39 11.56 2.62
CA PRO A 178 19.36 11.73 1.54
C PRO A 178 20.04 10.39 1.23
N ALA A 179 19.79 9.85 0.04
CA ALA A 179 20.33 8.55 -0.35
C ALA A 179 20.43 8.45 -1.86
N ARG A 180 21.63 8.12 -2.35
CA ARG A 180 21.88 7.90 -3.77
C ARG A 180 21.20 6.60 -4.22
N SER A 181 20.48 6.68 -5.32
CA SER A 181 20.02 5.54 -6.10
C SER A 181 20.77 5.48 -7.42
N GLU A 182 20.83 4.32 -8.09
CA GLU A 182 21.22 4.33 -9.51
C GLU A 182 20.16 5.09 -10.31
N ASN A 183 20.55 5.70 -11.43
CA ASN A 183 19.61 6.38 -12.31
C ASN A 183 18.98 5.35 -13.26
N ASP A 184 17.65 5.38 -13.39
CA ASP A 184 16.90 4.74 -14.46
C ASP A 184 17.09 3.21 -14.55
N THR A 185 17.14 2.55 -13.39
CA THR A 185 17.00 1.10 -13.32
C THR A 185 15.87 0.74 -12.35
N GLY A 186 14.83 0.09 -12.86
CA GLY A 186 13.81 -0.57 -12.01
C GLY A 186 14.42 -1.63 -11.08
N ASN A 187 15.70 -1.95 -11.25
CA ASN A 187 16.50 -2.85 -10.42
C ASN A 187 16.96 -2.22 -9.09
N ASN A 188 16.74 -0.92 -8.86
CA ASN A 188 17.05 -0.34 -7.56
C ASN A 188 16.15 -0.97 -6.47
N PRO A 189 16.73 -1.55 -5.40
CA PRO A 189 15.99 -2.26 -4.37
C PRO A 189 15.31 -1.31 -3.37
N HIS A 190 14.49 -0.38 -3.83
CA HIS A 190 13.85 0.65 -2.99
C HIS A 190 12.60 0.18 -2.24
N ASN A 191 11.97 -0.90 -2.68
CA ASN A 191 10.65 -1.26 -2.17
C ASN A 191 10.77 -2.00 -0.82
N PRO A 192 10.21 -1.46 0.27
CA PRO A 192 10.40 -2.01 1.61
C PRO A 192 9.33 -3.04 2.01
N MET A 193 8.38 -3.42 1.13
CA MET A 193 7.20 -4.21 1.50
C MET A 193 7.53 -5.47 2.32
N TYR A 194 8.53 -6.26 1.90
CA TYR A 194 8.93 -7.45 2.63
C TYR A 194 9.56 -7.14 3.99
N ALA A 195 10.31 -6.04 4.10
CA ALA A 195 10.87 -5.59 5.38
C ALA A 195 9.76 -5.15 6.35
N ILE A 196 8.75 -4.45 5.84
CA ILE A 196 7.59 -4.02 6.61
C ILE A 196 6.74 -5.21 7.07
N ASN A 197 6.51 -6.20 6.20
CA ASN A 197 5.87 -7.45 6.60
C ASN A 197 6.70 -8.20 7.65
N LYS A 198 8.02 -8.26 7.47
CA LYS A 198 8.92 -8.88 8.44
C LYS A 198 8.90 -8.13 9.78
N ALA A 199 8.68 -6.83 9.79
CA ALA A 199 8.46 -6.04 11.01
C ALA A 199 7.07 -6.25 11.66
N GLY A 200 6.26 -7.18 11.12
CA GLY A 200 5.01 -7.64 11.72
C GLY A 200 3.74 -7.13 11.03
N ALA A 201 3.85 -6.31 9.97
CA ALA A 201 2.67 -5.85 9.25
C ALA A 201 2.03 -7.01 8.46
N ASP A 202 0.84 -7.44 8.85
CA ASP A 202 0.08 -8.46 8.14
C ASP A 202 -1.40 -8.09 8.11
N GLY A 203 -2.04 -8.34 6.97
CA GLY A 203 -3.44 -8.02 6.77
C GLY A 203 -4.32 -9.23 7.03
N GLU A 204 -5.61 -8.96 7.23
CA GLU A 204 -6.58 -10.01 7.49
C GLU A 204 -6.85 -10.90 6.27
N LEU A 205 -6.97 -10.26 5.09
CA LEU A 205 -7.24 -10.90 3.81
C LEU A 205 -5.95 -11.15 3.01
N LEU A 206 -5.08 -10.14 2.96
CA LEU A 206 -3.89 -10.12 2.13
C LEU A 206 -2.68 -9.71 2.96
N THR A 207 -1.56 -10.41 2.83
CA THR A 207 -0.34 -9.99 3.53
C THR A 207 0.22 -8.70 2.96
N LEU A 208 0.45 -8.66 1.65
CA LEU A 208 0.97 -7.49 0.94
C LEU A 208 0.16 -7.25 -0.33
N ILE A 209 0.02 -5.98 -0.72
CA ILE A 209 -0.58 -5.59 -1.99
C ILE A 209 0.30 -4.62 -2.76
N GLY A 210 0.10 -4.55 -4.07
CA GLY A 210 0.83 -3.62 -4.91
C GLY A 210 0.10 -3.34 -6.21
N SER A 211 0.31 -2.16 -6.78
CA SER A 211 -0.34 -1.78 -8.03
C SER A 211 0.34 -2.29 -9.31
N ARG A 212 1.48 -2.96 -9.18
CA ARG A 212 2.17 -3.63 -10.29
C ARG A 212 2.17 -5.14 -10.08
N ASN A 213 2.16 -5.87 -11.18
CA ASN A 213 2.34 -7.32 -11.16
C ASN A 213 3.84 -7.65 -11.16
N SER A 214 4.49 -7.50 -10.02
CA SER A 214 5.91 -7.75 -9.80
C SER A 214 6.12 -8.45 -8.46
N ASP A 215 7.34 -8.90 -8.17
CA ASP A 215 7.65 -9.52 -6.87
C ASP A 215 7.64 -8.50 -5.73
N SER A 216 7.85 -7.22 -6.00
CA SER A 216 7.77 -6.14 -4.99
C SER A 216 6.38 -5.49 -4.91
N GLY A 217 5.48 -5.79 -5.85
CA GLY A 217 4.21 -5.08 -6.03
C GLY A 217 4.35 -3.66 -6.60
N GLY A 218 5.57 -3.20 -6.87
CA GLY A 218 5.91 -1.90 -7.45
C GLY A 218 6.70 -1.98 -8.75
N ASN A 219 7.18 -0.84 -9.23
CA ASN A 219 8.18 -0.71 -10.29
C ASN A 219 9.59 -1.03 -9.76
N SER A 220 9.96 -0.43 -8.63
CA SER A 220 11.24 -0.70 -7.96
C SER A 220 11.22 -2.08 -7.32
N VAL A 221 12.31 -2.85 -7.45
CA VAL A 221 12.44 -4.17 -6.79
C VAL A 221 12.59 -4.02 -5.27
N ALA A 222 12.42 -5.12 -4.55
CA ALA A 222 12.74 -5.21 -3.13
C ALA A 222 14.17 -5.77 -2.95
N PRO A 223 14.85 -5.51 -1.82
CA PRO A 223 16.15 -6.13 -1.52
C PRO A 223 16.09 -7.66 -1.58
N ASP A 224 16.99 -8.28 -2.35
CA ASP A 224 17.02 -9.74 -2.56
C ASP A 224 17.08 -10.54 -1.25
N SER A 225 17.82 -10.04 -0.26
CA SER A 225 17.95 -10.66 1.07
C SER A 225 16.66 -10.68 1.89
N MET A 226 15.65 -9.89 1.49
CA MET A 226 14.39 -9.73 2.19
C MET A 226 13.20 -10.37 1.46
N ILE A 227 13.35 -10.71 0.18
CA ILE A 227 12.25 -11.28 -0.61
C ILE A 227 11.75 -12.59 0.00
N ASN A 228 10.44 -12.65 0.24
CA ASN A 228 9.75 -13.89 0.59
C ASN A 228 8.57 -14.12 -0.38
N LEU A 229 8.77 -15.01 -1.36
CA LEU A 229 7.79 -15.27 -2.40
C LEU A 229 6.47 -15.88 -1.89
N GLU A 230 6.45 -16.49 -0.70
CA GLU A 230 5.20 -16.95 -0.06
C GLU A 230 4.29 -15.78 0.33
N LYS A 231 4.87 -14.58 0.49
CA LYS A 231 4.18 -13.33 0.84
C LYS A 231 4.13 -12.35 -0.32
N ARG A 232 4.26 -12.84 -1.56
CA ARG A 232 4.30 -11.99 -2.75
C ARG A 232 3.08 -11.06 -2.81
N PRO A 233 3.26 -9.75 -3.07
CA PRO A 233 2.15 -8.81 -3.10
C PRO A 233 1.07 -9.17 -4.13
N THR A 234 -0.19 -9.09 -3.71
CA THR A 234 -1.33 -9.25 -4.62
C THR A 234 -1.56 -7.98 -5.42
N LYS A 235 -1.75 -8.13 -6.73
CA LYS A 235 -1.92 -6.98 -7.62
C LYS A 235 -3.30 -6.34 -7.42
N VAL A 236 -3.32 -5.07 -7.04
CA VAL A 236 -4.54 -4.23 -6.91
C VAL A 236 -4.29 -2.88 -7.55
N ASP A 237 -4.92 -2.60 -8.70
CA ASP A 237 -4.78 -1.30 -9.39
C ASP A 237 -6.09 -0.58 -9.71
N ARG A 238 -7.24 -1.19 -9.36
CA ARG A 238 -8.57 -0.63 -9.62
C ARG A 238 -9.63 -1.17 -8.65
N PRO A 239 -10.80 -0.51 -8.52
CA PRO A 239 -11.86 -0.94 -7.61
C PRO A 239 -12.39 -2.35 -7.87
N SER A 240 -12.44 -2.79 -9.13
CA SER A 240 -12.90 -4.15 -9.46
C SER A 240 -11.96 -5.26 -8.96
N ASP A 241 -10.66 -4.96 -8.80
CA ASP A 241 -9.72 -5.92 -8.21
C ASP A 241 -10.05 -6.13 -6.73
N VAL A 242 -10.44 -5.05 -6.03
CA VAL A 242 -10.83 -5.08 -4.61
C VAL A 242 -12.11 -5.88 -4.40
N THR A 243 -13.16 -5.60 -5.18
CA THR A 243 -14.42 -6.35 -5.09
C THR A 243 -14.27 -7.80 -5.52
N GLY A 244 -13.27 -8.12 -6.34
CA GLY A 244 -12.98 -9.49 -6.77
C GLY A 244 -12.21 -10.33 -5.74
N LEU A 245 -11.69 -9.74 -4.66
CA LEU A 245 -10.98 -10.47 -3.60
C LEU A 245 -11.89 -11.41 -2.82
N VAL A 246 -13.16 -11.05 -2.70
CA VAL A 246 -14.16 -11.81 -1.98
C VAL A 246 -15.28 -12.22 -2.94
N ASP A 247 -14.89 -12.97 -3.95
CA ASP A 247 -15.82 -13.90 -4.56
C ASP A 247 -15.75 -15.18 -3.72
N THR A 248 -16.68 -15.37 -2.79
CA THR A 248 -16.81 -16.54 -1.88
C THR A 248 -17.06 -17.87 -2.63
N GLY A 249 -16.70 -17.94 -3.91
CA GLY A 249 -17.17 -18.92 -4.85
C GLY A 249 -18.67 -18.80 -5.06
N LYS A 250 -19.16 -19.53 -6.05
CA LYS A 250 -20.58 -19.66 -6.43
C LYS A 250 -21.54 -20.03 -5.28
N LEU A 251 -21.08 -20.26 -4.05
CA LEU A 251 -21.93 -20.53 -2.89
C LEU A 251 -22.84 -19.35 -2.54
N VAL A 252 -22.35 -18.10 -2.47
CA VAL A 252 -23.22 -16.91 -2.31
C VAL A 252 -23.96 -16.55 -3.61
N GLY A 253 -23.47 -17.04 -4.76
CA GLY A 253 -24.24 -17.01 -6.01
C GLY A 253 -25.36 -18.06 -6.10
N LEU A 254 -25.38 -19.05 -5.19
CA LEU A 254 -26.35 -20.16 -5.13
C LEU A 254 -27.25 -20.09 -3.87
N LEU A 255 -26.78 -19.41 -2.82
CA LEU A 255 -27.40 -19.23 -1.51
C LEU A 255 -27.27 -17.75 -1.13
N ASN A 256 -28.18 -17.18 -0.36
CA ASN A 256 -27.95 -15.84 0.19
C ASN A 256 -26.81 -15.88 1.24
N GLN A 257 -26.32 -14.71 1.67
CA GLN A 257 -25.21 -14.62 2.61
C GLN A 257 -25.49 -15.35 3.93
N ASP A 258 -26.71 -15.22 4.46
CA ASP A 258 -27.13 -15.87 5.71
C ASP A 258 -27.07 -17.41 5.60
N ASP A 259 -27.56 -17.96 4.49
CA ASP A 259 -27.52 -19.39 4.20
C ASP A 259 -26.08 -19.89 4.04
N ALA A 260 -25.20 -19.08 3.42
CA ALA A 260 -23.79 -19.41 3.28
C ALA A 260 -23.07 -19.44 4.64
N VAL A 261 -23.34 -18.47 5.52
CA VAL A 261 -22.83 -18.45 6.90
C VAL A 261 -23.32 -19.71 7.63
N ALA A 262 -24.63 -19.98 7.63
CA ALA A 262 -25.21 -21.14 8.32
C ALA A 262 -24.63 -22.50 7.85
N VAL A 263 -24.35 -22.64 6.56
CA VAL A 263 -23.66 -23.82 6.01
C VAL A 263 -22.23 -23.91 6.55
N MET A 264 -21.48 -22.81 6.58
CA MET A 264 -20.10 -22.79 7.08
C MET A 264 -20.04 -23.05 8.58
N GLU A 265 -20.97 -22.51 9.37
CA GLU A 265 -21.12 -22.84 10.80
C GLU A 265 -21.40 -24.35 11.00
N SER A 266 -22.28 -24.92 10.17
CA SER A 266 -22.59 -26.35 10.21
C SER A 266 -21.38 -27.21 9.87
N ILE A 267 -20.58 -26.81 8.88
CA ILE A 267 -19.33 -27.48 8.53
C ILE A 267 -18.33 -27.40 9.68
N GLN A 268 -18.19 -26.23 10.34
CA GLN A 268 -17.34 -26.06 11.52
C GLN A 268 -17.76 -27.03 12.62
N ARG A 269 -19.06 -27.09 12.96
CA ARG A 269 -19.58 -27.96 14.03
C ARG A 269 -19.37 -29.45 13.70
N ILE A 270 -19.62 -29.86 12.45
CA ILE A 270 -19.34 -31.24 11.98
C ILE A 270 -17.85 -31.55 12.04
N SER A 271 -17.00 -30.61 11.64
CA SER A 271 -15.55 -30.76 11.69
C SER A 271 -15.10 -30.95 13.14
N ALA A 272 -15.51 -30.07 14.06
CA ALA A 272 -15.19 -30.15 15.49
C ALA A 272 -15.60 -31.51 16.12
N MET A 273 -16.81 -32.00 15.81
CA MET A 273 -17.26 -33.32 16.27
C MET A 273 -16.41 -34.48 15.72
N LYS A 274 -15.85 -34.35 14.51
CA LYS A 274 -14.98 -35.35 13.90
C LYS A 274 -13.56 -35.27 14.42
N THR A 275 -12.95 -34.09 14.52
CA THR A 275 -11.59 -33.90 15.07
C THR A 275 -11.49 -34.35 16.53
N GLY A 276 -12.55 -34.21 17.32
CA GLY A 276 -12.62 -34.78 18.68
C GLY A 276 -12.47 -36.32 18.73
N LYS A 277 -12.70 -37.03 17.61
CA LYS A 277 -12.56 -38.49 17.50
C LYS A 277 -11.25 -38.94 16.85
N VAL A 278 -10.42 -38.02 16.36
CA VAL A 278 -9.13 -38.36 15.75
C VAL A 278 -8.01 -38.16 16.77
N THR A 279 -7.12 -39.12 16.92
CA THR A 279 -5.86 -38.97 17.67
C THR A 279 -4.83 -38.26 16.79
N THR A 280 -5.06 -36.97 16.55
CA THR A 280 -4.09 -36.06 15.92
C THR A 280 -3.63 -35.04 16.96
N ASP A 281 -2.48 -34.43 16.69
CA ASP A 281 -1.89 -33.35 17.47
C ASP A 281 -2.92 -32.23 17.74
N GLU A 282 -2.91 -31.67 18.95
CA GLU A 282 -3.83 -30.60 19.37
C GLU A 282 -3.68 -29.37 18.46
N ILE A 283 -2.46 -29.09 18.00
CA ILE A 283 -2.16 -28.00 17.06
C ILE A 283 -2.92 -28.15 15.74
N ILE A 284 -3.03 -29.37 15.21
CA ILE A 284 -3.72 -29.64 13.93
C ILE A 284 -5.24 -29.50 14.10
N LYS A 285 -5.76 -29.93 15.26
CA LYS A 285 -7.18 -29.78 15.57
C LYS A 285 -7.56 -28.32 15.72
N ASP A 286 -6.72 -27.53 16.38
CA ASP A 286 -6.91 -26.10 16.57
C ASP A 286 -6.86 -25.35 15.23
N LEU A 287 -5.87 -25.65 14.38
CA LEU A 287 -5.77 -25.09 13.04
C LEU A 287 -7.01 -25.38 12.18
N MET A 288 -7.52 -26.61 12.23
CA MET A 288 -8.73 -26.99 11.49
C MET A 288 -9.98 -26.28 12.03
N GLN A 289 -10.14 -26.20 13.36
CA GLN A 289 -11.29 -25.54 13.97
C GLN A 289 -11.28 -24.04 13.70
N CYS A 290 -10.16 -23.36 13.95
CA CYS A 290 -10.02 -21.93 13.72
C CYS A 290 -10.07 -21.56 12.23
N GLY A 291 -9.62 -22.43 11.32
CA GLY A 291 -9.75 -22.22 9.87
C GLY A 291 -11.20 -22.15 9.39
N TYR A 292 -12.08 -23.02 9.90
CA TYR A 292 -13.51 -22.98 9.56
C TYR A 292 -14.23 -21.79 10.19
N VAL A 293 -13.91 -21.44 11.45
CA VAL A 293 -14.44 -20.23 12.11
C VAL A 293 -14.04 -18.99 11.31
N LYS A 294 -12.75 -18.87 10.93
CA LYS A 294 -12.25 -17.79 10.10
C LYS A 294 -13.00 -17.72 8.77
N SER A 295 -13.24 -18.85 8.12
CA SER A 295 -13.95 -18.87 6.84
C SER A 295 -15.42 -18.43 6.97
N ALA A 296 -16.12 -18.84 8.03
CA ALA A 296 -17.48 -18.39 8.32
C ALA A 296 -17.54 -16.88 8.59
N ASP A 297 -16.59 -16.38 9.39
CA ASP A 297 -16.43 -14.97 9.73
C ASP A 297 -16.10 -14.10 8.50
N LEU A 298 -15.30 -14.60 7.56
CA LEU A 298 -15.02 -13.90 6.30
C LEU A 298 -16.26 -13.82 5.41
N VAL A 299 -17.09 -14.87 5.33
CA VAL A 299 -18.34 -14.86 4.57
C VAL A 299 -19.37 -13.92 5.19
N ASP A 300 -19.48 -13.92 6.52
CA ASP A 300 -20.35 -13.00 7.26
C ASP A 300 -19.98 -11.53 7.02
N ARG A 301 -18.69 -11.20 7.04
CA ARG A 301 -18.24 -9.80 6.90
C ARG A 301 -18.09 -9.32 5.46
N TYR A 302 -17.76 -10.21 4.54
CA TYR A 302 -17.38 -9.84 3.18
C TYR A 302 -18.17 -10.55 2.08
N GLY A 303 -19.23 -11.29 2.43
CA GLY A 303 -20.18 -11.84 1.46
C GLY A 303 -20.84 -10.74 0.61
N ASP A 304 -20.89 -9.50 1.10
CA ASP A 304 -21.19 -8.31 0.31
C ASP A 304 -19.89 -7.56 -0.09
N PRO A 305 -19.50 -7.56 -1.38
CA PRO A 305 -18.31 -6.86 -1.85
C PRO A 305 -18.42 -5.32 -1.74
N ALA A 306 -19.61 -4.77 -1.44
CA ALA A 306 -19.80 -3.34 -1.25
C ALA A 306 -18.94 -2.78 -0.09
N ALA A 307 -18.70 -3.57 0.96
CA ALA A 307 -17.88 -3.17 2.11
C ALA A 307 -16.41 -2.91 1.74
N LEU A 308 -15.91 -3.60 0.70
CA LEU A 308 -14.55 -3.44 0.20
C LEU A 308 -14.45 -2.38 -0.90
N ASN A 309 -15.56 -2.06 -1.58
CA ASN A 309 -15.54 -1.22 -2.76
C ASN A 309 -15.20 0.25 -2.43
N PRO A 310 -14.03 0.76 -2.85
CA PRO A 310 -13.63 2.14 -2.55
C PRO A 310 -14.54 3.19 -3.21
N SER A 311 -15.27 2.82 -4.27
CA SER A 311 -16.18 3.72 -4.99
C SER A 311 -17.50 3.95 -4.24
N LEU A 312 -17.82 3.10 -3.26
CA LEU A 312 -19.02 3.23 -2.41
C LEU A 312 -18.69 3.82 -1.03
N ASP A 313 -17.42 3.97 -0.71
CA ASP A 313 -16.98 4.52 0.57
C ASP A 313 -17.13 6.04 0.58
N THR A 314 -18.08 6.53 1.37
CA THR A 314 -18.39 7.96 1.49
C THR A 314 -17.29 8.80 2.15
N ASN A 315 -16.29 8.17 2.80
CA ASN A 315 -15.09 8.86 3.24
C ASN A 315 -14.12 9.12 2.08
N ILE A 316 -14.20 8.31 1.01
CA ILE A 316 -13.31 8.37 -0.15
C ILE A 316 -13.95 9.16 -1.30
N VAL A 317 -15.18 8.81 -1.71
CA VAL A 317 -15.89 9.38 -2.87
C VAL A 317 -17.28 9.91 -2.48
N GLY A 318 -17.65 11.09 -2.98
CA GLY A 318 -18.86 11.80 -2.56
C GLY A 318 -18.72 13.32 -2.53
N ALA A 319 -19.71 14.01 -1.94
CA ALA A 319 -19.75 15.47 -1.88
C ALA A 319 -18.94 16.07 -0.72
N GLN A 320 -18.74 15.31 0.37
CA GLN A 320 -17.96 15.71 1.57
C GLN A 320 -16.79 14.76 1.83
N SER A 321 -16.34 14.08 0.78
CA SER A 321 -15.27 13.09 0.79
C SER A 321 -13.95 13.67 0.25
N ILE A 322 -12.92 12.83 0.18
CA ILE A 322 -11.58 13.20 -0.32
C ILE A 322 -11.59 13.50 -1.83
N PHE A 323 -12.30 12.66 -2.60
CA PHE A 323 -12.50 12.85 -4.03
C PHE A 323 -13.95 13.16 -4.34
N THR A 324 -14.17 14.19 -5.15
CA THR A 324 -15.47 14.33 -5.81
C THR A 324 -15.65 13.19 -6.80
N GLN A 325 -16.89 12.86 -7.15
CA GLN A 325 -17.18 11.84 -8.16
C GLN A 325 -16.47 12.17 -9.49
N ALA A 326 -16.47 13.44 -9.90
CA ALA A 326 -15.83 13.88 -11.14
C ALA A 326 -14.31 13.69 -11.11
N ASP A 327 -13.63 14.05 -10.01
CA ASP A 327 -12.19 13.83 -9.86
C ASP A 327 -11.86 12.34 -9.92
N TYR A 328 -12.63 11.54 -9.16
CA TYR A 328 -12.44 10.11 -9.06
C TYR A 328 -12.60 9.41 -10.41
N ASP A 329 -13.54 9.84 -11.24
CA ASP A 329 -13.79 9.28 -12.58
C ASP A 329 -12.80 9.81 -13.63
N ALA A 330 -12.28 11.03 -13.46
CA ALA A 330 -11.33 11.64 -14.38
C ALA A 330 -9.93 11.00 -14.31
N ASP A 331 -9.47 10.57 -13.13
CA ASP A 331 -8.08 10.12 -12.96
C ASP A 331 -7.96 8.68 -12.42
N ARG A 332 -7.32 7.81 -13.21
CA ARG A 332 -7.04 6.42 -12.81
C ARG A 332 -6.13 6.31 -11.59
N GLU A 333 -5.26 7.30 -11.38
CA GLU A 333 -4.33 7.32 -10.25
C GLU A 333 -5.08 7.51 -8.93
N PHE A 334 -6.20 8.24 -8.93
CA PHE A 334 -7.07 8.39 -7.77
C PHE A 334 -7.82 7.09 -7.46
N ARG A 335 -8.37 6.41 -8.48
CA ARG A 335 -9.04 5.11 -8.30
C ARG A 335 -8.10 4.02 -7.78
N LYS A 336 -6.88 3.99 -8.29
CA LYS A 336 -5.82 3.08 -7.82
C LYS A 336 -5.44 3.38 -6.37
N THR A 337 -5.20 4.66 -6.05
CA THR A 337 -4.88 5.09 -4.68
C THR A 337 -6.00 4.74 -3.70
N ALA A 338 -7.25 5.02 -4.07
CA ALA A 338 -8.42 4.66 -3.29
C ALA A 338 -8.53 3.14 -3.03
N SER A 339 -8.24 2.33 -4.04
CA SER A 339 -8.26 0.87 -3.93
C SER A 339 -7.21 0.35 -2.94
N VAL A 340 -5.97 0.85 -3.03
CA VAL A 340 -4.88 0.44 -2.12
C VAL A 340 -5.12 0.98 -0.70
N MET A 341 -5.43 2.27 -0.54
CA MET A 341 -5.60 2.87 0.78
C MET A 341 -6.81 2.28 1.53
N LYS A 342 -7.90 1.92 0.83
CA LYS A 342 -9.05 1.22 1.42
C LYS A 342 -8.61 -0.09 2.05
N LEU A 343 -7.88 -0.92 1.29
CA LEU A 343 -7.42 -2.22 1.76
C LEU A 343 -6.43 -2.12 2.92
N VAL A 344 -5.43 -1.25 2.83
CA VAL A 344 -4.39 -1.14 3.86
C VAL A 344 -4.93 -0.53 5.15
N MET A 345 -5.64 0.60 5.08
CA MET A 345 -6.06 1.33 6.28
C MET A 345 -7.17 0.64 7.08
N ASN A 346 -7.95 -0.24 6.44
CA ASN A 346 -8.99 -1.01 7.12
C ASN A 346 -8.45 -2.35 7.66
N GLY A 347 -7.14 -2.61 7.53
CA GLY A 347 -6.51 -3.85 8.00
C GLY A 347 -6.73 -5.07 7.11
N TYR A 348 -7.33 -4.89 5.92
CA TYR A 348 -7.52 -5.99 4.95
C TYR A 348 -6.19 -6.41 4.32
N ALA A 349 -5.27 -5.47 4.13
CA ALA A 349 -3.90 -5.69 3.68
C ALA A 349 -2.89 -5.16 4.71
N GLY A 350 -1.77 -5.86 4.90
CA GLY A 350 -0.75 -5.45 5.88
C GLY A 350 0.03 -4.21 5.46
N ALA A 351 0.43 -4.16 4.19
CA ALA A 351 1.05 -2.98 3.58
C ALA A 351 0.79 -2.95 2.06
N GLY A 352 0.93 -1.77 1.46
CA GLY A 352 0.65 -1.58 0.03
C GLY A 352 1.64 -0.68 -0.69
N THR A 353 1.96 -1.00 -1.95
CA THR A 353 2.72 -0.11 -2.86
C THR A 353 1.85 0.47 -3.98
N ILE A 354 1.83 1.79 -4.11
CA ILE A 354 1.22 2.54 -5.20
C ILE A 354 2.33 3.05 -6.12
N THR A 355 2.38 2.54 -7.35
CA THR A 355 3.34 2.97 -8.36
C THR A 355 2.70 4.01 -9.25
N ILE A 356 3.23 5.23 -9.26
CA ILE A 356 2.82 6.29 -10.19
C ILE A 356 3.93 6.41 -11.23
N GLY A 357 3.57 6.26 -12.51
CA GLY A 357 4.55 6.24 -13.60
C GLY A 357 4.66 7.56 -14.35
N GLY A 358 5.73 7.66 -15.14
CA GLY A 358 6.01 8.82 -15.96
C GLY A 358 6.74 9.90 -15.19
N TYR A 359 7.69 9.57 -14.33
CA TYR A 359 8.58 10.57 -13.72
C TYR A 359 9.83 10.83 -14.54
N ASP A 360 9.94 10.19 -15.71
CA ASP A 360 10.91 10.57 -16.74
C ASP A 360 10.55 11.98 -17.24
N TYR A 361 11.34 12.95 -16.79
CA TYR A 361 11.17 14.38 -17.06
C TYR A 361 11.92 14.88 -18.29
N HIS A 362 12.32 13.99 -19.21
CA HIS A 362 12.96 14.36 -20.47
C HIS A 362 11.97 14.98 -21.49
N THR A 363 10.97 15.72 -21.03
CA THR A 363 10.01 16.46 -21.86
C THR A 363 10.54 17.80 -22.36
N GLY A 364 11.65 18.28 -21.79
CA GLY A 364 12.25 19.57 -22.13
C GLY A 364 11.54 20.77 -21.49
N ASP A 365 10.61 20.53 -20.56
CA ASP A 365 9.89 21.56 -19.80
C ASP A 365 9.83 21.20 -18.30
N ARG A 366 9.46 22.17 -17.46
CA ARG A 366 9.22 21.96 -16.02
C ARG A 366 7.76 21.63 -15.75
N ALA A 367 6.86 22.21 -16.55
CA ALA A 367 5.42 22.11 -16.39
C ALA A 367 4.91 20.67 -16.25
N VAL A 368 5.35 19.75 -17.10
CA VAL A 368 4.88 18.35 -17.03
C VAL A 368 5.25 17.70 -15.70
N GLY A 369 6.45 18.00 -15.19
CA GLY A 369 6.90 17.49 -13.90
C GLY A 369 6.10 18.05 -12.73
N GLU A 370 5.85 19.36 -12.70
CA GLU A 370 5.02 20.00 -11.66
C GLU A 370 3.60 19.41 -11.62
N ILE A 371 2.98 19.14 -12.77
CA ILE A 371 1.63 18.56 -12.84
C ILE A 371 1.63 17.12 -12.32
N ARG A 372 2.68 16.34 -12.63
CA ARG A 372 2.83 14.96 -12.15
C ARG A 372 3.08 14.91 -10.65
N ASP A 373 3.97 15.76 -10.15
CA ASP A 373 4.21 15.92 -8.72
C ASP A 373 2.92 16.36 -7.99
N LEU A 374 2.15 17.30 -8.55
CA LEU A 374 0.87 17.73 -7.98
C LEU A 374 -0.11 16.57 -7.86
N ARG A 375 -0.21 15.73 -8.90
CA ARG A 375 -1.03 14.51 -8.87
C ARG A 375 -0.55 13.53 -7.80
N ALA A 376 0.76 13.30 -7.67
CA ALA A 376 1.33 12.47 -6.61
C ALA A 376 0.96 13.02 -5.23
N GLY A 377 1.12 14.34 -5.02
CA GLY A 377 0.74 15.01 -3.78
C GLY A 377 -0.73 14.81 -3.43
N ARG A 378 -1.64 14.88 -4.41
CA ARG A 378 -3.07 14.58 -4.20
C ARG A 378 -3.31 13.15 -3.76
N CYS A 379 -2.60 12.19 -4.35
CA CYS A 379 -2.69 10.79 -3.91
C CYS A 379 -2.15 10.60 -2.48
N MET A 380 -1.04 11.26 -2.14
CA MET A 380 -0.46 11.21 -0.79
C MET A 380 -1.41 11.82 0.25
N GLY A 381 -1.94 13.02 -0.04
CA GLY A 381 -2.91 13.71 0.82
C GLY A 381 -4.20 12.92 0.99
N ALA A 382 -4.66 12.22 -0.04
CA ALA A 382 -5.81 11.32 0.05
C ALA A 382 -5.57 10.18 1.05
N CYS A 383 -4.41 9.54 1.03
CA CYS A 383 -4.08 8.50 2.02
C CYS A 383 -4.06 9.07 3.45
N LEU A 384 -3.45 10.24 3.65
CA LEU A 384 -3.34 10.89 4.96
C LEU A 384 -4.72 11.31 5.51
N GLU A 385 -5.55 11.93 4.67
CA GLU A 385 -6.91 12.33 5.05
C GLU A 385 -7.81 11.12 5.31
N TYR A 386 -7.63 10.03 4.58
CA TYR A 386 -8.39 8.80 4.82
C TYR A 386 -8.02 8.16 6.15
N ALA A 387 -6.74 8.12 6.51
CA ALA A 387 -6.30 7.72 7.84
C ALA A 387 -6.95 8.56 8.94
N ALA A 388 -7.00 9.88 8.75
CA ALA A 388 -7.62 10.80 9.69
C ALA A 388 -9.12 10.55 9.88
N ARG A 389 -9.85 10.29 8.78
CA ARG A 389 -11.29 9.95 8.81
C ARG A 389 -11.57 8.63 9.51
N LEU A 390 -10.64 7.69 9.47
CA LEU A 390 -10.71 6.41 10.18
C LEU A 390 -10.18 6.49 11.62
N GLY A 391 -9.47 7.56 11.98
CA GLY A 391 -8.82 7.69 13.28
C GLY A 391 -7.66 6.70 13.49
N VAL A 392 -6.96 6.30 12.41
CA VAL A 392 -5.83 5.36 12.47
C VAL A 392 -4.52 6.05 12.07
N PRO A 393 -3.37 5.69 12.68
CA PRO A 393 -2.08 6.21 12.24
C PRO A 393 -1.70 5.69 10.85
N LEU A 394 -0.79 6.38 10.16
CA LEU A 394 -0.24 5.98 8.86
C LEU A 394 1.25 6.31 8.80
N MET A 395 2.06 5.37 8.31
CA MET A 395 3.37 5.69 7.74
C MET A 395 3.28 5.63 6.20
N LEU A 396 3.50 6.78 5.56
CA LEU A 396 3.51 6.94 4.12
C LEU A 396 4.95 7.19 3.68
N TYR A 397 5.50 6.30 2.86
CA TYR A 397 6.87 6.39 2.36
C TYR A 397 6.87 6.73 0.87
N VAL A 398 7.72 7.65 0.43
CA VAL A 398 7.81 8.09 -0.98
C VAL A 398 9.24 7.90 -1.46
N PHE A 399 9.38 7.17 -2.56
CA PHE A 399 10.67 6.86 -3.17
C PHE A 399 10.56 6.88 -4.69
N SER A 400 11.70 6.99 -5.34
CA SER A 400 11.84 7.00 -6.78
C SER A 400 13.05 6.18 -7.18
N ASP A 401 12.98 5.54 -8.35
CA ASP A 401 14.05 4.76 -8.98
C ASP A 401 15.10 5.63 -9.71
N GLY A 402 15.35 6.82 -9.19
CA GLY A 402 16.21 7.81 -9.81
C GLY A 402 15.97 9.20 -9.22
N SER A 403 16.68 10.18 -9.76
CA SER A 403 16.47 11.61 -9.46
C SER A 403 16.99 12.45 -10.61
N VAL A 404 16.60 13.72 -10.64
CA VAL A 404 16.89 14.65 -11.74
C VAL A 404 17.62 15.89 -11.26
N SER A 405 18.31 16.55 -12.20
CA SER A 405 18.94 17.84 -11.98
C SER A 405 18.62 18.84 -13.09
N SER A 406 18.67 20.11 -12.73
CA SER A 406 18.50 21.24 -13.64
C SER A 406 19.84 21.88 -13.98
N ASN A 407 19.95 22.40 -15.19
CA ASN A 407 21.07 23.24 -15.63
C ASN A 407 20.84 24.74 -15.35
N GLY A 408 19.73 25.11 -14.68
CA GLY A 408 19.38 26.49 -14.36
C GLY A 408 18.53 27.22 -15.42
N SER A 409 18.21 26.58 -16.55
CA SER A 409 17.22 27.13 -17.49
C SER A 409 15.84 27.17 -16.84
N VAL A 410 15.15 28.30 -16.88
CA VAL A 410 13.87 28.50 -16.20
C VAL A 410 12.69 28.33 -17.16
N ASP A 411 11.63 27.68 -16.69
CA ASP A 411 10.33 27.61 -17.35
C ASP A 411 9.35 28.61 -16.70
N ASN A 412 9.11 29.74 -17.39
CA ASN A 412 8.22 30.79 -16.93
C ASN A 412 6.75 30.58 -17.31
N SER A 413 6.38 29.41 -17.85
CA SER A 413 4.97 29.08 -18.05
C SER A 413 4.25 29.01 -16.69
N ALA A 414 2.92 29.17 -16.70
CA ALA A 414 2.11 29.12 -15.48
C ALA A 414 2.29 27.78 -14.71
N ASP A 415 2.43 26.69 -15.44
CA ASP A 415 2.66 25.35 -14.90
C ASP A 415 4.14 25.06 -14.60
N GLY A 416 5.08 25.73 -15.27
CA GLY A 416 6.52 25.69 -14.97
C GLY A 416 6.93 26.49 -13.73
N ARG A 417 6.07 27.43 -13.30
CA ARG A 417 6.16 28.19 -12.04
C ARG A 417 7.44 29.00 -11.86
N GLY A 418 8.14 29.34 -12.95
CA GLY A 418 9.42 30.04 -12.88
C GLY A 418 10.54 29.18 -12.31
N LYS A 419 10.38 27.85 -12.28
CA LYS A 419 11.39 26.93 -11.74
C LYS A 419 12.33 26.40 -12.84
N GLY A 420 13.44 25.81 -12.41
CA GLY A 420 14.42 25.19 -13.30
C GLY A 420 13.86 23.96 -14.02
N VAL A 421 14.12 23.89 -15.33
CA VAL A 421 13.81 22.76 -16.22
C VAL A 421 14.70 21.58 -15.87
N TRP A 422 14.15 20.37 -15.94
CA TRP A 422 14.90 19.13 -15.75
C TRP A 422 15.65 18.78 -17.02
N THR A 423 16.96 18.53 -16.90
CA THR A 423 17.84 18.37 -18.06
C THR A 423 18.65 17.09 -18.05
N SER A 424 18.77 16.41 -16.91
CA SER A 424 19.54 15.18 -16.78
C SER A 424 19.15 14.43 -15.52
N ASP A 425 19.22 13.11 -15.58
CA ASP A 425 19.21 12.26 -14.39
C ASP A 425 20.48 12.50 -13.56
N ASN A 426 20.36 12.42 -12.23
CA ASN A 426 21.47 12.73 -11.32
C ASN A 426 21.31 12.10 -9.92
N SER A 427 21.80 10.87 -9.76
CA SER A 427 21.83 10.12 -8.49
C SER A 427 22.33 10.91 -7.27
N SER A 428 23.20 11.92 -7.47
CA SER A 428 23.73 12.72 -6.36
C SER A 428 22.69 13.65 -5.74
N THR A 429 21.54 13.85 -6.38
CA THR A 429 20.42 14.66 -5.88
C THR A 429 19.28 13.84 -5.30
N ALA A 430 19.44 12.52 -5.23
CA ALA A 430 18.40 11.61 -4.79
C ALA A 430 18.10 11.72 -3.29
N ALA A 431 16.83 11.62 -2.96
CA ALA A 431 16.33 11.47 -1.61
C ALA A 431 15.03 10.68 -1.65
N SER A 432 14.70 10.05 -0.53
CA SER A 432 13.36 9.55 -0.24
C SER A 432 12.84 10.25 1.00
N PHE A 433 11.54 10.20 1.26
CA PHE A 433 11.00 10.75 2.50
C PHE A 433 9.81 9.94 2.97
N PHE A 434 9.44 10.10 4.23
CA PHE A 434 8.20 9.57 4.75
C PHE A 434 7.47 10.61 5.57
N LEU A 435 6.15 10.53 5.52
CA LEU A 435 5.22 11.27 6.36
C LEU A 435 4.54 10.29 7.30
N VAL A 436 4.34 10.71 8.53
CA VAL A 436 3.64 9.98 9.57
C VAL A 436 2.46 10.82 10.02
N TYR A 437 1.26 10.25 9.90
CA TYR A 437 0.06 10.79 10.53
C TYR A 437 -0.20 10.04 11.83
N ASN A 438 -0.50 10.77 12.89
CA ASN A 438 -0.92 10.18 14.16
C ASN A 438 -2.21 10.85 14.67
N PRO A 439 -3.32 10.11 14.85
CA PRO A 439 -4.56 10.67 15.36
C PRO A 439 -4.42 11.25 16.78
N GLY A 440 -3.47 10.74 17.58
CA GLY A 440 -3.20 11.21 18.94
C GLY A 440 -2.45 12.55 19.03
N GLY A 441 -2.01 13.11 17.89
CA GLY A 441 -1.25 14.36 17.82
C GLY A 441 0.03 14.21 17.02
N ARG A 442 0.61 15.32 16.56
CA ARG A 442 1.81 15.35 15.71
C ARG A 442 2.92 14.42 16.23
N PRO A 443 3.46 13.49 15.42
CA PRO A 443 4.61 12.67 15.80
C PRO A 443 5.80 13.53 16.24
N GLN A 444 6.42 13.16 17.35
CA GLN A 444 7.54 13.91 17.93
C GLN A 444 8.87 13.36 17.43
N LEU A 445 9.72 14.24 16.92
CA LEU A 445 11.08 13.88 16.51
C LEU A 445 11.91 13.45 17.73
N SER A 446 12.80 12.50 17.51
CA SER A 446 13.80 12.11 18.51
C SER A 446 14.75 13.26 18.81
N GLY A 447 15.32 13.27 20.02
CA GLY A 447 16.23 14.33 20.49
C GLY A 447 15.57 15.32 21.46
N GLY A 448 16.35 15.77 22.45
CA GLY A 448 15.88 16.66 23.52
C GLY A 448 16.03 18.16 23.22
N THR A 449 16.59 18.52 22.07
CA THR A 449 16.87 19.90 21.65
C THR A 449 16.44 20.09 20.19
N PRO A 450 16.03 21.31 19.77
CA PRO A 450 15.65 21.58 18.37
C PRO A 450 16.73 21.16 17.35
N GLU A 451 18.01 21.33 17.68
CA GLU A 451 19.13 20.99 16.79
C GLU A 451 19.23 19.47 16.56
N ALA A 452 19.06 18.68 17.62
CA ALA A 452 19.02 17.22 17.54
C ALA A 452 17.78 16.77 16.75
N GLN A 453 16.62 17.38 17.01
CA GLN A 453 15.39 17.08 16.26
C GLN A 453 15.55 17.35 14.77
N ALA A 454 16.21 18.45 14.38
CA ALA A 454 16.49 18.76 12.98
C ALA A 454 17.37 17.69 12.31
N GLN A 455 18.30 17.09 13.06
CA GLN A 455 19.12 15.96 12.58
C GLN A 455 18.32 14.66 12.48
N HIS A 456 17.32 14.44 13.34
CA HIS A 456 16.41 13.30 13.23
C HIS A 456 15.35 13.50 12.13
N GLN A 457 15.12 14.74 11.71
CA GLN A 457 14.23 15.07 10.59
C GLN A 457 14.88 14.85 9.22
N GLN A 458 16.22 14.82 9.16
CA GLN A 458 16.99 14.51 7.97
C GLN A 458 18.04 13.42 8.26
N LEU A 459 17.77 12.18 7.86
CA LEU A 459 18.61 11.02 8.17
C LEU A 459 19.79 10.88 7.19
N GLY A 460 20.79 11.73 7.37
CA GLY A 460 21.91 11.95 6.46
C GLY A 460 21.98 13.43 6.08
N PHE A 461 22.83 13.80 5.11
CA PHE A 461 22.86 15.20 4.67
C PHE A 461 23.40 15.40 3.26
N PHE A 462 23.11 16.59 2.72
CA PHE A 462 23.67 17.08 1.47
C PHE A 462 24.91 17.94 1.76
N ARG A 463 25.84 17.95 0.81
CA ARG A 463 26.91 18.95 0.77
C ARG A 463 26.33 20.28 0.26
N ALA A 464 27.01 21.37 0.56
CA ALA A 464 26.64 22.72 0.14
C ALA A 464 26.39 22.88 -1.37
N ASP A 465 26.97 22.01 -2.22
CA ASP A 465 26.81 22.00 -3.67
C ASP A 465 25.54 21.26 -4.16
N GLY A 466 24.74 20.71 -3.24
CA GLY A 466 23.53 19.95 -3.56
C GLY A 466 23.76 18.48 -3.91
N SER A 467 24.95 17.92 -3.66
CA SER A 467 25.19 16.47 -3.72
C SER A 467 25.00 15.78 -2.37
N VAL A 468 24.46 14.56 -2.34
CA VAL A 468 24.42 13.73 -1.11
C VAL A 468 25.84 13.48 -0.58
N GLU A 469 26.05 13.69 0.72
CA GLU A 469 27.28 13.26 1.40
C GLU A 469 27.22 11.74 1.63
N THR A 470 28.02 10.99 0.88
CA THR A 470 28.00 9.53 0.85
C THR A 470 28.44 8.88 2.16
N ALA A 471 29.16 9.61 3.01
CA ALA A 471 29.54 9.14 4.35
C ALA A 471 28.57 9.59 5.45
N SER A 472 27.48 10.28 5.11
CA SER A 472 26.56 10.87 6.11
C SER A 472 25.71 9.84 6.86
N SER A 473 25.37 8.72 6.22
CA SER A 473 24.62 7.63 6.83
C SER A 473 24.88 6.31 6.08
N PRO A 474 24.62 5.14 6.69
CA PRO A 474 24.68 3.86 5.99
C PRO A 474 23.79 3.81 4.74
N ALA A 475 22.64 4.50 4.75
CA ALA A 475 21.71 4.58 3.62
C ALA A 475 22.22 5.45 2.47
N ALA A 476 23.11 6.43 2.73
CA ALA A 476 23.46 7.49 1.79
C ALA A 476 24.02 6.98 0.44
N ASN A 477 24.69 5.82 0.42
CA ASN A 477 25.29 5.23 -0.77
C ASN A 477 24.95 3.74 -0.95
N ASN A 478 23.90 3.24 -0.28
CA ASN A 478 23.45 1.86 -0.41
C ASN A 478 21.93 1.75 -0.27
N VAL A 479 21.26 1.47 -1.39
CA VAL A 479 19.79 1.38 -1.45
C VAL A 479 19.22 0.25 -0.59
N ASN A 480 19.94 -0.86 -0.39
CA ASN A 480 19.49 -1.90 0.52
C ASN A 480 19.45 -1.40 1.97
N LEU A 481 20.46 -0.62 2.38
CA LEU A 481 20.51 -0.02 3.72
C LEU A 481 19.50 1.12 3.88
N LEU A 482 19.10 1.77 2.78
CA LEU A 482 17.95 2.68 2.78
C LEU A 482 16.66 1.93 3.16
N VAL A 483 16.39 0.77 2.58
CA VAL A 483 15.21 -0.04 2.96
C VAL A 483 15.28 -0.52 4.41
N GLU A 484 16.45 -0.93 4.88
CA GLU A 484 16.66 -1.25 6.31
C GLU A 484 16.37 -0.04 7.20
N THR A 485 16.77 1.16 6.79
CA THR A 485 16.51 2.41 7.53
C THR A 485 15.01 2.72 7.59
N VAL A 486 14.26 2.46 6.51
CA VAL A 486 12.80 2.60 6.50
C VAL A 486 12.15 1.59 7.44
N ALA A 487 12.59 0.33 7.42
CA ALA A 487 12.09 -0.70 8.33
C ALA A 487 12.40 -0.38 9.80
N LEU A 488 13.59 0.16 10.08
CA LEU A 488 13.98 0.65 11.41
C LEU A 488 13.02 1.74 11.88
N ASN A 489 12.74 2.74 11.04
CA ASN A 489 11.83 3.82 11.39
C ASN A 489 10.39 3.33 11.58
N TYR A 490 9.96 2.33 10.80
CA TYR A 490 8.67 1.68 11.03
C TYR A 490 8.64 0.99 12.41
N MET A 491 9.66 0.22 12.77
CA MET A 491 9.76 -0.39 14.12
C MET A 491 9.89 0.67 15.22
N ALA A 492 10.55 1.80 14.96
CA ALA A 492 10.66 2.90 15.92
C ALA A 492 9.30 3.50 16.30
N LEU A 493 8.40 3.67 15.32
CA LEU A 493 7.03 4.12 15.58
C LEU A 493 6.25 3.19 16.53
N HIS A 494 6.65 1.92 16.63
CA HIS A 494 6.06 0.90 17.51
C HIS A 494 6.83 0.70 18.83
N GLY A 495 7.94 1.40 19.05
CA GLY A 495 8.80 1.18 20.23
C GLY A 495 9.65 -0.08 20.16
N GLU A 496 9.88 -0.61 18.95
CA GLU A 496 10.49 -1.92 18.72
C GLU A 496 11.95 -1.84 18.21
N THR A 497 12.61 -0.67 18.27
CA THR A 497 14.00 -0.51 17.80
C THR A 497 14.96 -1.51 18.43
N GLY A 498 14.76 -1.86 19.72
CA GLY A 498 15.56 -2.87 20.42
C GLY A 498 15.44 -4.29 19.86
N GLN A 499 14.41 -4.58 19.06
CA GLN A 499 14.20 -5.87 18.40
C GLN A 499 14.73 -5.89 16.95
N PHE A 500 15.21 -4.76 16.43
CA PHE A 500 15.63 -4.63 15.04
C PHE A 500 16.74 -5.64 14.69
N ALA A 501 17.77 -5.75 15.54
CA ALA A 501 18.88 -6.67 15.34
C ALA A 501 18.46 -8.15 15.39
N SER A 502 17.45 -8.51 16.19
CA SER A 502 16.90 -9.88 16.17
C SER A 502 16.06 -10.16 14.94
N GLN A 503 15.31 -9.18 14.45
CA GLN A 503 14.43 -9.33 13.29
C GLN A 503 15.21 -9.30 11.96
N PHE A 504 16.31 -8.53 11.93
CA PHE A 504 17.18 -8.35 10.77
C PHE A 504 18.65 -8.70 11.15
N PRO A 505 18.98 -9.96 11.48
CA PRO A 505 20.29 -10.32 12.06
C PRO A 505 21.51 -9.99 11.19
N ASN A 506 21.31 -9.80 9.89
CA ASN A 506 22.37 -9.46 8.94
C ASN A 506 22.28 -7.99 8.46
N HIS A 507 21.61 -7.11 9.19
CA HIS A 507 21.46 -5.71 8.80
C HIS A 507 22.83 -4.98 8.76
N GLY A 508 22.96 -4.01 7.86
CA GLY A 508 24.18 -3.22 7.68
C GLY A 508 24.17 -1.86 8.37
N LEU A 509 23.12 -1.53 9.14
CA LEU A 509 22.97 -0.21 9.78
C LEU A 509 23.94 0.09 10.94
N GLY A 510 24.76 -0.84 11.39
CA GLY A 510 25.74 -0.63 12.47
C GLY A 510 25.22 -1.03 13.86
N ASN A 511 25.76 -0.41 14.91
CA ASN A 511 25.44 -0.74 16.30
C ASN A 511 24.19 0.01 16.82
N SER A 512 23.78 -0.24 18.06
CA SER A 512 22.59 0.39 18.66
C SER A 512 22.65 1.92 18.65
N THR A 513 23.82 2.52 18.91
CA THR A 513 23.99 3.97 18.83
C THR A 513 23.74 4.52 17.43
N MET A 514 24.17 3.80 16.39
CA MET A 514 23.87 4.16 15.01
C MET A 514 22.38 4.02 14.70
N LEU A 515 21.73 2.93 15.17
CA LEU A 515 20.28 2.75 15.03
C LEU A 515 19.48 3.90 15.67
N ASP A 516 19.89 4.33 16.87
CA ASP A 516 19.24 5.47 17.54
C ASP A 516 19.37 6.75 16.71
N SER A 517 20.54 7.01 16.14
CA SER A 517 20.77 8.18 15.27
C SER A 517 19.99 8.13 13.94
N LEU A 518 19.57 6.94 13.50
CA LEU A 518 18.80 6.72 12.28
C LEU A 518 17.29 6.63 12.52
N SER A 519 16.84 6.79 13.77
CA SER A 519 15.42 6.75 14.14
C SER A 519 14.87 8.17 14.23
N ALA A 520 13.97 8.55 13.32
CA ALA A 520 13.47 9.91 13.21
C ALA A 520 12.52 10.29 14.35
N PHE A 521 11.62 9.38 14.73
CA PHE A 521 10.51 9.67 15.65
C PHE A 521 10.59 8.86 16.93
N GLN A 522 10.02 9.44 17.99
CA GLN A 522 9.61 8.70 19.17
C GLN A 522 8.44 7.75 18.82
N PRO A 523 8.23 6.67 19.60
CA PRO A 523 7.11 5.77 19.39
C PRO A 523 5.77 6.49 19.46
N ILE A 524 4.85 6.13 18.56
CA ILE A 524 3.46 6.63 18.57
C ILE A 524 2.46 5.55 18.99
N VAL A 525 2.88 4.28 19.00
CA VAL A 525 2.16 3.14 19.55
C VAL A 525 3.12 2.23 20.33
N ASN A 526 2.57 1.34 21.17
CA ASN A 526 3.33 0.33 21.92
C ASN A 526 3.12 -1.05 21.29
N GLY A 527 3.95 -1.40 20.31
CA GLY A 527 3.84 -2.65 19.56
C GLY A 527 2.70 -2.68 18.55
N THR A 528 1.47 -2.35 18.94
CA THR A 528 0.26 -2.32 18.09
C THR A 528 -0.60 -1.11 18.38
N ILE A 529 -1.50 -0.77 17.46
CA ILE A 529 -2.49 0.29 17.64
C ILE A 529 -3.41 -0.08 18.82
N GLY A 530 -3.40 0.75 19.86
CA GLY A 530 -4.19 0.55 21.08
C GLY A 530 -3.58 -0.41 22.12
N GLY A 531 -2.35 -0.89 21.90
CA GLY A 531 -1.58 -1.73 22.83
C GLY A 531 -0.74 -0.97 23.86
#